data_AF-X1HJM0-F1
#
_entry.id   AF-X1HJM0-F1
#
_cell.length_a   1.000
_cell.length_b   1.000
_cell.length_c   1.000
_cell.angle_alpha   90.00
_cell.angle_beta   90.00
_cell.angle_gamma   90.00
#
_symmetry.space_group_name_H-M   'P 1'
#
loop_
_entity.id
_entity.type
_entity.pdbx_description
1 polymer ?
#
loop_
_entity_poly.entity_id
_entity_poly.type
_entity_poly.pdbx_seq_one_letter_code
_entity_poly.pdbx_strand_id
1 'polypeptide(L)'
;MVQKVKIRKGERNIKVHFIYNTDLIDIMRSHRGWWFKGEKCWQLPLWKLEPLYDELTDKHYKVEIVKLIEEPKKPKPKQQYDIDYWADKDVMSVWGECKKCGRGGFVGKNELCARCK
;
A
#
# COMPACT_ATOMS: atom_id res chain seq x y z
N MET A 1 -25.22 20.28 0.23
CA MET A 1 -24.50 19.30 -0.62
C MET A 1 -24.12 18.12 0.26
N VAL A 2 -24.57 16.90 -0.05
CA VAL A 2 -24.23 15.71 0.75
C VAL A 2 -22.83 15.25 0.35
N GLN A 3 -21.87 15.36 1.27
CA GLN A 3 -20.50 14.90 1.01
C GLN A 3 -20.44 13.37 1.05
N LYS A 4 -19.66 12.80 0.12
CA LYS A 4 -19.44 11.36 0.02
C LYS A 4 -18.19 10.97 0.80
N VAL A 5 -18.33 9.97 1.68
CA VAL A 5 -17.24 9.37 2.45
C VAL A 5 -17.03 7.94 1.94
N LYS A 6 -15.83 7.65 1.46
CA LYS A 6 -15.47 6.31 0.96
C LYS A 6 -14.67 5.56 2.01
N ILE A 7 -15.22 4.47 2.52
CA ILE A 7 -14.56 3.60 3.48
C ILE A 7 -14.08 2.35 2.75
N ARG A 8 -12.77 2.13 2.70
CA ARG A 8 -12.15 0.91 2.19
C ARG A 8 -11.84 -0.01 3.36
N LYS A 9 -12.43 -1.20 3.35
CA LYS A 9 -12.18 -2.22 4.36
C LYS A 9 -10.96 -3.05 3.95
N GLY A 10 -9.88 -2.95 4.72
CA GLY A 10 -8.75 -3.89 4.67
C GLY A 10 -8.92 -5.00 5.72
N GLU A 11 -7.92 -5.88 5.83
CA GLU A 11 -7.95 -7.00 6.78
C GLU A 11 -7.81 -6.55 8.25
N ARG A 12 -6.96 -5.56 8.52
CA ARG A 12 -6.66 -5.09 9.90
C ARG A 12 -7.16 -3.68 10.19
N ASN A 13 -7.26 -2.85 9.16
CA ASN A 13 -7.58 -1.44 9.25
C ASN A 13 -8.63 -1.04 8.21
N ILE A 14 -9.37 0.02 8.51
CA ILE A 14 -10.21 0.73 7.53
C ILE A 14 -9.48 1.98 7.05
N LYS A 15 -9.64 2.30 5.77
CA LYS A 15 -9.12 3.52 5.15
C LYS A 15 -10.29 4.39 4.72
N VAL A 16 -10.34 5.61 5.21
CA VAL A 16 -11.44 6.53 4.99
C VAL A 16 -10.96 7.69 4.13
N HIS A 17 -11.59 7.84 2.97
CA HIS A 17 -11.30 8.88 1.99
C HIS A 17 -12.48 9.84 1.91
N PHE A 18 -12.22 11.12 2.07
CA PHE A 18 -13.22 12.19 1.93
C PHE A 18 -12.54 13.47 1.41
N ILE A 19 -13.35 14.37 0.86
CA ILE A 19 -12.91 15.73 0.50
C ILE A 19 -12.73 16.52 1.79
N TYR A 20 -11.66 17.31 1.90
CA TYR A 20 -11.34 18.07 3.11
C TYR A 20 -12.57 18.79 3.68
N ASN A 21 -12.92 18.43 4.92
CA ASN A 21 -14.01 18.99 5.71
C ASN A 21 -13.58 18.94 7.18
N THR A 22 -13.71 20.08 7.88
CA THR A 22 -13.36 20.22 9.29
C THR A 22 -14.14 19.26 10.18
N ASP A 23 -15.44 19.07 9.91
CA ASP A 23 -16.31 18.21 10.71
C ASP A 23 -15.87 16.74 10.59
N LEU A 24 -15.53 16.30 9.37
CA LEU A 24 -15.01 14.95 9.14
C LEU A 24 -13.64 14.76 9.78
N ILE A 25 -12.79 15.79 9.80
CA ILE A 25 -11.50 15.72 10.51
C ILE A 25 -11.72 15.54 12.01
N ASP A 26 -12.68 16.25 12.60
CA ASP A 26 -12.97 16.14 14.03
C ASP A 26 -13.59 14.78 14.39
N ILE A 27 -14.44 14.22 13.52
CA ILE A 27 -14.92 12.84 13.65
C ILE A 27 -13.75 11.85 13.58
N MET A 28 -12.84 11.98 12.61
CA MET A 28 -11.71 11.05 12.52
C MET A 28 -10.79 11.16 13.73
N ARG A 29 -10.63 12.36 14.31
CA ARG A 29 -9.88 12.59 15.54
C ARG A 29 -10.57 12.00 16.77
N SER A 30 -11.90 12.10 16.88
CA SER A 30 -12.66 11.51 18.00
C SER A 30 -12.51 9.98 18.04
N HIS A 31 -12.45 9.34 16.88
CA HIS A 31 -12.21 7.90 16.74
C HIS A 31 -10.75 7.49 16.85
N ARG A 32 -9.83 8.42 17.16
CA ARG A 32 -8.38 8.20 17.22
C ARG A 32 -7.79 7.63 15.91
N GLY A 33 -8.37 8.04 14.78
CA GLY A 33 -7.78 7.75 13.48
C GLY A 33 -6.44 8.45 13.30
N TRP A 34 -5.62 7.96 12.38
CA TRP A 34 -4.38 8.62 11.97
C TRP A 34 -4.39 8.95 10.48
N TRP A 35 -3.84 10.11 10.13
CA TRP A 35 -3.69 10.51 8.74
C TRP A 35 -2.53 9.77 8.09
N PHE A 36 -2.81 9.01 7.04
CA PHE A 36 -1.80 8.33 6.24
C PHE A 36 -1.47 9.15 4.99
N LYS A 37 -0.30 9.81 5.02
CA LYS A 37 0.15 10.72 3.96
C LYS A 37 0.31 10.03 2.60
N GLY A 38 0.72 8.76 2.57
CA GLY A 38 1.00 8.01 1.33
C GLY A 38 -0.22 7.80 0.44
N GLU A 39 -1.41 7.63 1.03
CA GLU A 39 -2.67 7.43 0.28
C GLU A 39 -3.68 8.57 0.50
N LYS A 40 -3.28 9.64 1.21
CA LYS A 40 -4.12 10.78 1.57
C LYS A 40 -5.46 10.34 2.16
N CYS A 41 -5.41 9.49 3.20
CA CYS A 41 -6.60 8.93 3.84
C CYS A 41 -6.44 8.86 5.35
N TRP A 42 -7.58 8.78 6.06
CA TRP A 42 -7.59 8.47 7.48
C TRP A 42 -7.62 6.96 7.66
N GLN A 43 -6.77 6.43 8.53
CA GLN A 43 -6.76 5.02 8.90
C GLN A 43 -7.29 4.85 10.31
N LEU A 44 -8.15 3.86 10.49
CA LEU A 44 -8.67 3.47 11.80
C LEU A 44 -8.64 1.94 11.95
N PRO A 45 -8.64 1.43 13.19
CA PRO A 45 -8.80 0.01 13.43
C PRO A 45 -10.13 -0.53 12.90
N LEU A 46 -10.16 -1.79 12.49
CA LEU A 46 -11.36 -2.41 11.92
C LEU A 46 -12.58 -2.37 12.85
N TRP A 47 -12.37 -2.53 14.16
CA TRP A 47 -13.43 -2.54 15.17
C TRP A 47 -14.12 -1.18 15.37
N LYS A 48 -13.55 -0.09 14.82
CA LYS A 48 -14.16 1.24 14.83
C LYS A 48 -15.11 1.48 13.66
N LEU A 49 -15.27 0.51 12.75
CA LEU A 49 -16.11 0.65 11.57
C LEU A 49 -17.58 0.93 11.91
N GLU A 50 -18.17 0.15 12.82
CA GLU A 50 -19.58 0.31 13.22
C GLU A 50 -19.84 1.67 13.89
N PRO A 51 -19.10 2.07 14.95
CA PRO A 51 -19.27 3.39 15.55
C PRO A 51 -19.08 4.55 14.57
N LEU A 52 -18.13 4.42 13.64
CA LEU A 52 -17.87 5.45 12.64
C LEU A 52 -19.01 5.51 11.61
N TYR A 53 -19.56 4.37 11.21
CA TYR A 53 -20.66 4.30 10.25
C TYR A 53 -21.93 4.93 10.83
N ASP A 54 -22.25 4.63 12.09
CA ASP A 54 -23.41 5.19 12.78
C ASP A 54 -23.28 6.72 12.89
N GLU A 55 -22.13 7.23 13.36
CA GLU A 55 -21.91 8.68 13.50
C GLU A 55 -21.95 9.42 12.15
N LEU A 56 -21.41 8.81 11.08
CA LEU A 56 -21.48 9.40 9.73
C LEU A 56 -22.92 9.40 9.19
N THR A 57 -23.71 8.37 9.49
CA THR A 57 -25.11 8.26 9.07
C THR A 57 -25.99 9.26 9.83
N ASP A 58 -25.78 9.40 11.14
CA ASP A 58 -26.47 10.38 11.99
C ASP A 58 -26.22 11.81 11.53
N LYS A 59 -25.01 12.10 11.06
CA LYS A 59 -24.62 13.41 10.50
C LYS A 59 -25.00 13.57 9.02
N HIS A 60 -25.83 12.69 8.47
CA HIS A 60 -26.32 12.70 7.09
C HIS A 60 -25.22 12.65 6.01
N TYR A 61 -24.09 12.03 6.29
CA TYR A 61 -23.07 11.77 5.25
C TYR A 61 -23.44 10.56 4.40
N LYS A 62 -23.11 10.61 3.10
CA LYS A 62 -23.28 9.45 2.21
C LYS A 62 -22.05 8.56 2.29
N VAL A 63 -22.18 7.41 2.96
CA VAL A 63 -21.09 6.44 3.16
C VAL A 63 -21.10 5.36 2.07
N GLU A 64 -19.96 5.16 1.40
CA GLU A 64 -19.75 4.09 0.42
C GLU A 64 -18.68 3.12 0.96
N ILE A 65 -19.06 1.88 1.28
CA ILE A 65 -18.14 0.84 1.74
C ILE A 65 -17.62 0.04 0.55
N VAL A 66 -16.31 0.08 0.31
CA VAL A 66 -15.62 -0.68 -0.76
C VAL A 66 -14.78 -1.78 -0.12
N LYS A 67 -15.07 -3.05 -0.45
CA LYS A 67 -14.18 -4.17 -0.08
C LYS A 67 -12.97 -4.15 -1.01
N LEU A 68 -11.75 -4.13 -0.44
CA LEU A 68 -10.53 -4.36 -1.22
C LEU A 68 -10.49 -5.83 -1.63
N ILE A 69 -10.79 -6.11 -2.90
CA ILE A 69 -10.42 -7.38 -3.54
C ILE A 69 -8.98 -7.17 -3.99
N GLU A 70 -8.03 -7.91 -3.42
CA GLU A 70 -6.63 -7.84 -3.85
C GLU A 70 -6.52 -8.32 -5.29
N GLU A 71 -6.22 -7.43 -6.24
CA GLU A 71 -5.81 -7.86 -7.57
C GLU A 71 -4.46 -8.59 -7.46
N PRO A 72 -4.31 -9.78 -8.07
CA PRO A 72 -3.07 -10.54 -8.02
C PRO A 72 -1.93 -9.73 -8.66
N LYS A 73 -0.88 -9.46 -7.87
CA LYS A 73 0.34 -8.81 -8.34
C LYS A 73 0.92 -9.59 -9.53
N LYS A 74 0.84 -9.04 -10.74
CA LYS A 74 1.46 -9.63 -11.94
C LYS A 74 2.98 -9.77 -11.73
N PRO A 75 3.60 -10.94 -12.02
CA PRO A 75 5.04 -11.12 -11.94
C PRO A 75 5.74 -10.32 -13.05
N LYS A 76 6.84 -9.63 -12.71
CA LYS A 76 7.73 -8.94 -13.67
C LYS A 76 8.87 -9.87 -14.14
N PRO A 77 9.45 -9.64 -15.34
CA PRO A 77 10.10 -10.68 -16.14
C PRO A 77 11.64 -10.83 -15.96
N LYS A 78 12.07 -12.10 -16.09
CA LYS A 78 13.36 -12.72 -16.51
C LYS A 78 14.70 -12.10 -16.07
N GLN A 79 15.33 -12.73 -15.07
CA GLN A 79 16.72 -12.52 -14.63
C GLN A 79 17.74 -12.89 -15.71
N GLN A 80 18.87 -12.16 -15.79
CA GLN A 80 19.95 -12.37 -16.77
C GLN A 80 21.32 -12.73 -16.14
N TYR A 81 21.37 -12.91 -14.81
CA TYR A 81 22.59 -13.23 -14.06
C TYR A 81 22.54 -14.68 -13.55
N ASP A 82 23.67 -15.40 -13.63
CA ASP A 82 23.87 -16.58 -12.77
C ASP A 82 24.31 -16.05 -11.40
N ILE A 83 23.49 -16.34 -10.40
CA ILE A 83 23.72 -15.90 -9.02
C ILE A 83 24.19 -17.13 -8.25
N ASP A 84 25.33 -17.05 -7.56
CA ASP A 84 25.81 -18.13 -6.70
C ASP A 84 24.85 -18.30 -5.50
N TYR A 85 24.29 -19.50 -5.40
CA TYR A 85 23.14 -19.83 -4.55
C TYR A 85 23.50 -19.99 -3.07
N TRP A 86 23.94 -18.93 -2.40
CA TRP A 86 24.12 -18.90 -0.93
C TRP A 86 23.66 -17.58 -0.29
N ALA A 87 22.74 -16.84 -0.93
CA ALA A 87 22.21 -15.60 -0.38
C ALA A 87 20.79 -15.79 0.17
N ASP A 88 20.63 -15.51 1.46
CA ASP A 88 19.35 -15.44 2.17
C ASP A 88 18.33 -14.55 1.45
N LYS A 89 17.04 -14.82 1.69
CA LYS A 89 15.92 -14.11 1.03
C LYS A 89 15.93 -12.59 1.23
N ASP A 90 16.67 -12.08 2.21
CA ASP A 90 16.75 -10.66 2.60
C ASP A 90 17.98 -9.92 2.05
N VAL A 91 18.84 -10.57 1.27
CA VAL A 91 20.02 -9.90 0.70
C VAL A 91 19.62 -9.09 -0.53
N MET A 92 19.61 -7.76 -0.39
CA MET A 92 19.21 -6.83 -1.47
C MET A 92 20.19 -6.77 -2.65
N SER A 93 21.46 -7.13 -2.44
CA SER A 93 22.49 -7.16 -3.48
C SER A 93 23.34 -8.41 -3.37
N VAL A 94 23.40 -9.20 -4.44
CA VAL A 94 24.16 -10.44 -4.51
C VAL A 94 25.33 -10.25 -5.47
N TRP A 95 26.46 -10.90 -5.21
CA TRP A 95 27.52 -10.97 -6.21
C TRP A 95 27.05 -11.86 -7.35
N GLY A 96 27.05 -11.35 -8.57
CA GLY A 96 26.65 -12.09 -9.75
C GLY A 96 27.54 -11.74 -10.93
N GLU A 97 27.76 -12.71 -11.80
CA GLU A 97 28.49 -12.49 -13.05
C GLU A 97 27.51 -12.32 -14.20
N CYS A 98 27.69 -11.27 -14.99
CA CYS A 98 26.82 -11.04 -16.14
C CYS A 98 27.14 -12.06 -17.24
N LYS A 99 26.16 -12.91 -17.61
CA LYS A 99 26.33 -13.92 -18.68
C LYS A 99 26.71 -13.36 -20.06
N LYS A 100 26.46 -12.06 -20.31
CA LYS A 100 26.77 -11.43 -21.60
C LYS A 100 28.17 -10.83 -21.68
N CYS A 101 28.67 -10.26 -20.60
CA CYS A 101 29.94 -9.51 -20.61
C CYS A 101 30.99 -10.04 -19.63
N GLY A 102 30.70 -11.11 -18.89
CA GLY A 102 31.65 -11.79 -17.99
C GLY A 102 32.16 -10.91 -16.84
N ARG A 103 31.45 -9.84 -16.49
CA ARG A 103 31.82 -9.00 -15.36
C ARG A 103 31.07 -9.40 -14.11
N GLY A 104 31.82 -9.66 -13.05
CA GLY A 104 31.33 -9.80 -11.69
C GLY A 104 31.07 -8.44 -11.04
N GLY A 105 29.99 -8.36 -10.26
CA GLY A 105 29.68 -7.21 -9.44
C GLY A 105 28.54 -7.51 -8.48
N PHE A 106 28.39 -6.67 -7.45
CA PHE A 106 27.20 -6.69 -6.61
C PHE A 106 26.02 -6.11 -7.41
N VAL A 107 25.00 -6.92 -7.62
CA VAL A 107 23.80 -6.55 -8.38
C VAL A 107 22.56 -6.83 -7.55
N GLY A 108 21.56 -5.95 -7.67
CA GLY A 108 20.25 -6.24 -7.13
C GLY A 108 19.68 -7.51 -7.79
N LYS A 109 18.97 -8.35 -7.02
CA LYS A 109 18.43 -9.64 -7.49
C LYS A 109 17.57 -9.55 -8.77
N ASN A 110 17.07 -8.36 -9.10
CA ASN A 110 16.24 -8.06 -10.26
C ASN A 110 16.83 -6.96 -11.17
N GLU A 111 18.10 -6.59 -10.99
CA GLU A 111 18.74 -5.58 -11.83
C GLU A 111 19.26 -6.17 -13.14
N LEU A 112 19.23 -5.35 -14.20
CA LEU A 112 19.87 -5.64 -15.48
C LEU A 112 21.24 -4.99 -15.52
N CYS A 113 22.21 -5.62 -16.17
CA CYS A 113 23.55 -5.08 -16.33
C CYS A 113 23.52 -3.69 -16.93
N ALA A 114 23.94 -2.67 -16.16
CA ALA A 114 23.89 -1.27 -16.56
C ALA A 114 24.60 -0.98 -17.90
N ARG A 115 25.53 -1.84 -18.31
CA ARG A 115 26.30 -1.71 -19.55
C ARG A 115 25.77 -2.53 -20.72
N CYS A 116 24.98 -3.58 -20.45
CA CYS A 116 24.32 -4.41 -21.47
C CYS A 116 22.82 -4.08 -21.61
N LYS A 117 22.37 -3.01 -20.95
CA LYS A 117 21.06 -2.40 -21.15
C LYS A 117 20.96 -1.78 -22.54
#